data_AF-A0A3B8ICM6-F1
#
_entry.id   AF-A0A3B8ICM6-F1
#
_cell.length_a   1.000
_cell.length_b   1.000
_cell.length_c   1.000
_cell.angle_alpha   90.00
_cell.angle_beta   90.00
_cell.angle_gamma   90.00
#
_symmetry.space_group_name_H-M   'P 1'
#
loop_
_entity.id
_entity.type
_entity.pdbx_description
1 polymer ?
#
loop_
_entity_poly.entity_id
_entity_poly.type
_entity_poly.pdbx_seq_one_letter_code
_entity_poly.pdbx_strand_id
1 'polypeptide(L)'
;YLLQWEKEALPDFIPEAEVEELQPAETPDPSPWRTLYISGGREDKISKGDIAGAFMKQGKLTKDELGVIELKQDCAFVAVQAAKADQAAETLNNIRLKKKKVRVAVV
;
A
#
# COMPACT_ATOMS: atom_id res chain seq x y z
N TYR A 1 25.85 13.81 -16.37
CA TYR A 1 25.84 12.46 -15.78
C TYR A 1 25.35 11.48 -16.83
N LEU A 2 26.15 10.45 -17.12
CA LEU A 2 25.86 9.36 -18.04
C LEU A 2 25.65 8.12 -17.17
N LEU A 3 24.52 7.41 -17.32
CA LEU A 3 24.37 6.08 -16.70
C LEU A 3 24.80 5.03 -17.72
N GLN A 4 25.75 4.20 -17.33
CA GLN A 4 26.32 3.13 -18.14
C GLN A 4 26.23 1.82 -17.38
N TRP A 5 25.89 0.74 -18.09
CA TRP A 5 25.96 -0.61 -17.52
C TRP A 5 27.42 -1.10 -17.51
N GLU A 6 27.83 -1.83 -16.47
CA GLU A 6 29.23 -2.29 -16.24
C GLU A 6 29.89 -2.94 -17.48
N LYS A 7 29.11 -3.59 -18.35
CA LYS A 7 29.60 -4.32 -19.53
C LYS A 7 29.46 -3.58 -20.86
N GLU A 8 29.00 -2.34 -20.86
CA GLU A 8 28.85 -1.55 -22.08
C GLU A 8 30.17 -0.84 -22.42
N ALA A 9 30.54 -0.79 -23.70
CA ALA A 9 31.73 -0.05 -24.13
C ALA A 9 31.41 1.46 -24.22
N LEU A 10 32.30 2.30 -23.71
CA LEU A 10 32.18 3.76 -23.86
C LEU A 10 32.33 4.13 -25.34
N PRO A 11 31.38 4.88 -25.92
CA PRO A 11 31.53 5.41 -27.27
C PRO A 11 32.73 6.36 -27.38
N ASP A 12 33.46 6.32 -28.51
CA ASP A 12 34.68 7.10 -28.75
C ASP A 12 34.51 8.63 -28.70
N PHE A 13 33.27 9.14 -28.66
CA PHE A 13 32.97 10.57 -28.61
C PHE A 13 32.90 11.13 -27.19
N ILE A 14 33.06 10.30 -26.15
CA ILE A 14 32.97 10.74 -24.75
C ILE A 14 34.38 11.11 -24.26
N PRO A 15 34.63 12.37 -23.88
CA PRO A 15 35.91 12.77 -23.27
C PRO A 15 36.11 12.05 -21.93
N GLU A 16 37.35 11.88 -21.47
CA GLU A 16 37.67 11.31 -20.14
C GLU A 16 36.81 12.01 -19.06
N ALA A 17 35.78 11.31 -18.61
CA ALA A 17 34.82 11.79 -17.63
C ALA A 17 35.15 11.16 -16.27
N GLU A 18 34.98 11.92 -15.19
CA GLU A 18 35.04 11.35 -13.84
C GLU A 18 33.96 10.27 -13.69
N VAL A 19 34.40 9.05 -13.40
CA VAL A 19 33.54 7.89 -13.18
C VAL A 19 33.23 7.79 -11.69
N GLU A 20 31.94 7.79 -11.36
CA GLU A 20 31.46 7.55 -10.00
C GLU A 20 30.75 6.20 -9.97
N GLU A 21 31.36 5.20 -9.33
CA GLU A 21 30.79 3.87 -9.18
C GLU A 21 29.73 3.86 -8.07
N LEU A 22 28.50 3.46 -8.43
CA LEU A 22 27.44 3.29 -7.46
C LEU A 22 27.75 2.09 -6.56
N GLN A 23 27.98 2.36 -5.28
CA GLN A 23 28.11 1.29 -4.30
C GLN A 23 26.73 0.69 -3.99
N PRO A 24 26.64 -0.62 -3.75
CA PRO A 24 25.41 -1.24 -3.30
C PRO A 24 25.01 -0.65 -1.95
N ALA A 25 23.92 0.12 -1.93
CA ALA A 25 23.32 0.61 -0.71
C ALA A 25 22.51 -0.50 -0.04
N GLU A 26 22.42 -0.47 1.29
CA GLU A 26 21.50 -1.35 2.01
C GLU A 26 20.06 -1.07 1.57
N THR A 27 19.28 -2.14 1.39
CA THR A 27 17.87 -2.01 1.09
C THR A 27 17.17 -1.29 2.25
N PRO A 28 16.38 -0.26 1.98
CA PRO A 28 15.66 0.45 3.04
C PRO A 28 14.71 -0.49 3.78
N ASP A 29 14.47 -0.18 5.05
CA ASP A 29 13.52 -0.93 5.86
C ASP A 29 12.14 -1.00 5.21
N PRO A 30 11.43 -2.14 5.35
CA PRO A 30 10.08 -2.27 4.84
C PRO A 30 9.18 -1.22 5.49
N SER A 31 8.26 -0.66 4.68
CA SER A 31 7.28 0.31 5.16
C SER A 31 6.50 -0.25 6.35
N PRO A 32 6.34 0.51 7.44
CA PRO A 32 5.50 0.10 8.57
C PRO A 32 4.01 0.05 8.21
N TRP A 33 3.64 0.49 7.00
CA TRP A 33 2.28 0.54 6.49
C TRP A 33 2.08 -0.42 5.32
N ARG A 34 0.94 -1.11 5.33
CA ARG A 34 0.39 -1.83 4.18
C ARG A 34 -0.96 -1.26 3.78
N THR A 35 -1.33 -1.46 2.53
CA THR A 35 -2.63 -1.04 2.00
C THR A 35 -3.56 -2.24 1.87
N LEU A 36 -4.79 -2.07 2.38
CA LEU A 36 -5.87 -3.03 2.24
C LEU A 36 -6.85 -2.54 1.19
N TYR A 37 -7.17 -3.42 0.24
CA TYR A 37 -8.22 -3.24 -0.73
C TYR A 37 -9.55 -3.74 -0.19
N ILE A 38 -10.63 -2.99 -0.43
CA ILE A 38 -12.00 -3.34 -0.05
C ILE A 38 -12.88 -3.25 -1.30
N SER A 39 -13.61 -4.33 -1.61
CA SER A 39 -14.46 -4.44 -2.80
C SER A 39 -15.80 -3.67 -2.71
N GLY A 40 -15.85 -2.56 -1.96
CA GLY A 40 -17.05 -1.75 -1.78
C GLY A 40 -16.71 -0.26 -1.67
N GLY A 41 -17.50 0.56 -2.37
CA GLY A 41 -17.27 2.00 -2.50
C GLY A 41 -18.52 2.84 -2.24
N ARG A 42 -18.52 4.07 -2.77
CA ARG A 42 -19.63 5.03 -2.58
C ARG A 42 -20.97 4.53 -3.12
N GLU A 43 -20.97 3.77 -4.21
CA GLU A 43 -22.20 3.23 -4.81
C GLU A 43 -22.94 2.29 -3.85
N ASP A 44 -22.20 1.59 -3.00
CA ASP A 44 -22.72 0.68 -1.98
C ASP A 44 -23.18 1.41 -0.70
N LYS A 45 -23.22 2.75 -0.74
CA LYS A 45 -23.47 3.65 0.39
C LYS A 45 -22.47 3.46 1.53
N ILE A 46 -21.24 3.08 1.20
CA ILE A 46 -20.15 2.97 2.17
C ILE A 46 -19.49 4.34 2.29
N SER A 47 -19.33 4.84 3.51
CA SER A 47 -18.62 6.08 3.81
C SER A 47 -17.27 5.81 4.48
N LYS A 48 -16.40 6.83 4.53
CA LYS A 48 -15.11 6.73 5.24
C LYS A 48 -15.31 6.37 6.72
N GLY A 49 -16.38 6.87 7.35
CA GLY A 49 -16.71 6.56 8.74
C GLY A 49 -17.16 5.12 8.96
N ASP A 50 -17.89 4.53 8.00
CA ASP A 50 -18.29 3.11 8.08
C ASP A 50 -17.08 2.18 8.01
N ILE A 51 -16.12 2.50 7.13
CA ILE A 51 -14.86 1.77 7.01
C ILE A 51 -14.06 1.92 8.31
N ALA A 52 -13.83 3.15 8.79
CA ALA A 52 -13.12 3.37 10.04
C ALA A 52 -13.75 2.61 11.22
N GLY A 53 -15.08 2.64 11.32
CA GLY A 53 -15.83 1.93 12.35
C GLY A 53 -15.71 0.41 12.25
N ALA A 54 -15.74 -0.17 11.04
CA ALA A 54 -15.57 -1.61 10.84
C ALA A 54 -14.16 -2.07 11.22
N PHE A 55 -13.14 -1.34 10.81
CA PHE A 55 -11.74 -1.67 11.13
C PHE A 55 -11.45 -1.56 12.62
N MET A 56 -11.99 -0.54 13.31
CA MET A 56 -11.81 -0.41 14.76
C MET A 56 -12.61 -1.47 15.54
N LYS A 57 -13.88 -1.71 15.18
CA LYS A 57 -14.75 -2.62 15.95
C LYS A 57 -14.48 -4.10 15.66
N GLN A 58 -14.41 -4.48 14.39
CA GLN A 58 -14.26 -5.88 13.98
C GLN A 58 -12.80 -6.24 13.73
N GLY A 59 -12.05 -5.35 13.09
CA GLY A 59 -10.62 -5.54 12.85
C GLY A 59 -9.74 -5.37 14.09
N LYS A 60 -10.29 -4.85 15.21
CA LYS A 60 -9.56 -4.59 16.46
C LYS A 60 -8.32 -3.70 16.27
N LEU A 61 -8.38 -2.76 15.33
CA LEU A 61 -7.34 -1.76 15.12
C LEU A 61 -7.58 -0.56 16.03
N THR A 62 -6.50 0.02 16.53
CA THR A 62 -6.54 1.31 17.21
C THR A 62 -6.49 2.46 16.20
N LYS A 63 -6.71 3.69 16.67
CA LYS A 63 -6.67 4.89 15.83
C LYS A 63 -5.29 5.13 15.22
N ASP A 64 -4.23 4.75 15.92
CA ASP A 64 -2.84 4.89 15.46
C ASP A 64 -2.45 3.83 14.42
N GLU A 65 -3.17 2.71 14.39
CA GLU A 65 -2.92 1.61 13.44
C GLU A 65 -3.72 1.76 12.14
N LEU A 66 -4.64 2.72 12.08
CA LEU A 66 -5.48 3.00 10.94
C LEU A 66 -5.11 4.37 10.34
N GLY A 67 -4.55 4.33 9.13
CA GLY A 67 -4.09 5.49 8.41
C GLY A 67 -5.15 6.06 7.45
N VAL A 68 -4.66 6.53 6.30
CA VAL A 68 -5.50 7.17 5.28
C VAL A 68 -6.52 6.18 4.72
N ILE A 69 -7.78 6.62 4.66
CA ILE A 69 -8.87 5.93 3.95
C ILE A 69 -9.17 6.67 2.65
N GLU A 70 -8.90 6.01 1.55
CA GLU A 70 -9.29 6.43 0.22
C GLU A 70 -10.54 5.66 -0.23
N LEU A 71 -11.56 6.39 -0.68
CA LEU A 71 -12.86 5.83 -1.04
C LEU A 71 -13.20 6.21 -2.49
N LYS A 72 -13.27 5.20 -3.36
CA LYS A 72 -13.66 5.32 -4.77
C LYS A 72 -15.15 4.95 -4.96
N GLN A 73 -15.62 4.94 -6.21
CA GLN A 73 -17.01 4.62 -6.53
C GLN A 73 -17.35 3.15 -6.23
N ASP A 74 -16.50 2.24 -6.70
CA ASP A 74 -16.68 0.78 -6.62
C ASP A 74 -15.89 0.12 -5.47
N CYS A 75 -14.78 0.74 -5.04
CA CYS A 75 -13.86 0.17 -4.06
C CYS A 75 -13.32 1.21 -3.07
N ALA A 76 -12.56 0.74 -2.07
CA ALA A 76 -11.85 1.58 -1.12
C ALA A 76 -10.46 1.00 -0.79
N PHE A 77 -9.56 1.87 -0.38
CA PHE A 77 -8.20 1.55 0.05
C PHE A 77 -7.95 2.12 1.45
N VAL A 78 -7.35 1.33 2.32
CA VAL A 78 -7.08 1.72 3.70
C VAL A 78 -5.62 1.41 4.04
N ALA A 79 -4.88 2.40 4.53
CA ALA A 79 -3.56 2.18 5.10
C ALA A 79 -3.71 1.63 6.52
N VAL A 80 -3.00 0.53 6.82
CA VAL A 80 -2.95 -0.08 8.15
C VAL A 80 -1.53 -0.46 8.51
N GLN A 81 -1.23 -0.62 9.80
CA GLN A 81 0.06 -1.16 10.22
C GLN A 81 0.31 -2.54 9.61
N ALA A 82 1.51 -2.74 9.06
CA ALA A 82 1.90 -3.98 8.39
C ALA A 82 1.72 -5.21 9.29
N ALA A 83 2.04 -5.08 10.59
CA ALA A 83 1.90 -6.17 11.57
C ALA A 83 0.46 -6.66 11.77
N LYS A 84 -0.56 -5.83 11.47
CA LYS A 84 -1.98 -6.17 11.62
C LYS A 84 -2.72 -6.32 10.29
N ALA A 85 -2.05 -6.08 9.17
CA ALA A 85 -2.67 -6.05 7.86
C ALA A 85 -3.33 -7.39 7.51
N ASP A 86 -2.60 -8.50 7.68
CA ASP A 86 -3.10 -9.83 7.36
C ASP A 86 -4.27 -10.24 8.28
N GLN A 87 -4.13 -10.01 9.59
CA GLN A 87 -5.21 -10.28 10.55
C GLN A 87 -6.48 -9.46 10.25
N ALA A 88 -6.32 -8.18 9.94
CA ALA A 88 -7.41 -7.29 9.59
C ALA A 88 -8.08 -7.74 8.29
N ALA A 89 -7.30 -8.12 7.28
CA ALA A 89 -7.80 -8.64 6.02
C ALA A 89 -8.65 -9.89 6.22
N GLU A 90 -8.14 -10.87 6.97
CA GLU A 90 -8.87 -12.12 7.24
C GLU A 90 -10.17 -11.87 8.02
N THR A 91 -10.10 -11.04 9.07
CA THR A 91 -11.25 -10.78 9.95
C THR A 91 -12.35 -9.99 9.25
N LEU A 92 -11.95 -9.03 8.41
CA LEU A 92 -12.88 -8.17 7.68
C LEU A 92 -13.27 -8.76 6.32
N ASN A 93 -12.66 -9.87 5.90
CA ASN A 93 -13.06 -10.54 4.68
C ASN A 93 -14.48 -11.09 4.82
N ASN A 94 -15.28 -10.97 3.76
CA ASN A 94 -16.65 -11.47 3.69
C ASN A 94 -17.63 -10.84 4.70
N ILE A 95 -17.30 -9.71 5.34
CA ILE A 95 -18.24 -9.00 6.20
C ILE A 95 -19.26 -8.23 5.38
N ARG A 96 -20.45 -8.01 5.96
CA ARG A 96 -21.47 -7.15 5.37
C ARG A 96 -21.28 -5.72 5.83
N LEU A 97 -20.87 -4.86 4.91
CA LEU A 97 -20.77 -3.42 5.10
C LEU A 97 -21.95 -2.75 4.38
N LYS A 98 -22.89 -2.23 5.18
CA LYS A 98 -24.16 -1.64 4.69
C LYS A 98 -24.91 -2.61 3.77
N LYS A 99 -24.99 -2.30 2.48
CA LYS A 99 -25.78 -3.04 1.50
C LYS A 99 -25.03 -4.21 0.88
N LYS A 100 -23.70 -4.21 0.90
CA LYS A 100 -22.85 -5.17 0.17
C LYS A 100 -22.01 -6.03 1.11
N LYS A 101 -21.79 -7.28 0.69
CA LYS A 101 -20.78 -8.15 1.29
C LYS A 101 -19.44 -7.81 0.64
N VAL A 102 -18.49 -7.33 1.43
CA VAL A 102 -17.19 -6.88 0.91
C VAL A 102 -16.14 -7.99 1.02
N ARG A 103 -15.16 -7.96 0.12
CA ARG A 103 -13.92 -8.71 0.21
C ARG A 103 -12.81 -7.76 0.58
N VAL A 104 -11.92 -8.21 1.47
CA VAL A 104 -10.76 -7.45 1.91
C VAL A 104 -9.52 -8.24 1.56
N ALA A 105 -8.53 -7.60 0.95
CA ALA A 105 -7.27 -8.22 0.55
C ALA A 105 -6.10 -7.26 0.77
N VAL A 106 -4.94 -7.84 1.09
CA VAL A 106 -3.66 -7.12 1.15
C VAL A 106 -3.14 -6.91 -0.27
N VAL A 107 -2.67 -5.69 -0.56
CA VAL A 107 -2.03 -5.29 -1.83
C VAL A 107 -0.54 -5.12 -1.63
#